data_AF-A0A1S8Y3K6-F1
#
_entry.id   AF-A0A1S8Y3K6-F1
#
_cell.length_a   1.000
_cell.length_b   1.000
_cell.length_c   1.000
_cell.angle_alpha   90.00
_cell.angle_beta   90.00
_cell.angle_gamma   90.00
#
_symmetry.space_group_name_H-M   'P 1'
#
loop_
_entity.id
_entity.type
_entity.pdbx_description
1 polymer ?
#
loop_
_entity_poly.entity_id
_entity_poly.type
_entity_poly.pdbx_seq_one_letter_code
_entity_poly.pdbx_strand_id
1 'polypeptide(L)'
;MNIRFVKLQSGTSDHLVVNAVDVPARHWAGLARNLCQPTRGAGADVLVGMVHTGQGRFDLSCLGGDGVTVPATVWTAAAAAVAIRRRYGYQAVRLRADHLAFEVSVAGQDVRVHPGGHQSAPDHPDGWQISVRYVFDGEIAHHAPASDLFAD
;
A
#
# COMPACT_ATOMS: atom_id res chain seq x y z
N MET A 1 2.92 11.02 -18.16
CA MET A 1 2.99 9.79 -17.32
C MET A 1 1.75 9.77 -16.47
N ASN A 2 0.95 8.70 -16.44
CA ASN A 2 -0.27 8.70 -15.62
C ASN A 2 0.01 7.98 -14.31
N ILE A 3 -0.17 8.68 -13.20
CA ILE A 3 0.05 8.11 -11.86
C ILE A 3 -1.24 7.44 -11.44
N ARG A 4 -1.23 6.11 -11.36
CA ARG A 4 -2.38 5.32 -10.91
C ARG A 4 -2.23 4.94 -9.45
N PHE A 5 -3.32 5.01 -8.71
CA PHE A 5 -3.38 4.61 -7.31
C PHE A 5 -4.72 3.98 -6.97
N VAL A 6 -4.77 3.22 -5.88
CA VAL A 6 -5.98 2.60 -5.37
C VAL A 6 -6.20 3.06 -3.95
N LYS A 7 -7.40 3.53 -3.61
CA LYS A 7 -7.80 3.79 -2.22
C LYS A 7 -8.52 2.58 -1.63
N LEU A 8 -8.00 2.11 -0.50
CA LEU A 8 -8.49 0.95 0.25
C LEU A 8 -8.66 1.33 1.72
N GLN A 9 -9.57 0.67 2.41
CA GLN A 9 -9.72 0.77 3.85
C GLN A 9 -9.57 -0.61 4.48
N SER A 10 -8.77 -0.71 5.53
CA SER A 10 -8.56 -1.95 6.29
C SER A 10 -8.58 -1.62 7.78
N GLY A 11 -9.54 -2.19 8.51
CA GLY A 11 -9.83 -1.73 9.87
C GLY A 11 -10.33 -0.28 9.86
N THR A 12 -9.71 0.57 10.68
CA THR A 12 -10.01 2.01 10.74
C THR A 12 -9.13 2.86 9.83
N SER A 13 -8.11 2.26 9.19
CA SER A 13 -7.11 3.01 8.42
C SER A 13 -7.39 3.02 6.91
N ASP A 14 -7.32 4.21 6.33
CA ASP A 14 -7.36 4.46 4.89
C ASP A 14 -5.95 4.42 4.29
N HIS A 15 -5.82 3.72 3.17
CA HIS A 15 -4.56 3.47 2.48
C HIS A 15 -4.67 3.89 1.02
N LEU A 16 -3.62 4.56 0.52
CA LEU A 16 -3.41 4.78 -0.91
C LEU A 16 -2.28 3.87 -1.38
N VAL A 17 -2.56 2.99 -2.32
CA VAL A 17 -1.55 2.07 -2.84
C VAL A 17 -1.10 2.51 -4.23
N VAL A 18 0.20 2.73 -4.40
CA VAL A 18 0.86 3.09 -5.67
C VAL A 18 1.90 2.06 -6.07
N ASN A 19 2.28 2.04 -7.35
CA ASN A 19 3.26 1.09 -7.86
C ASN A 19 4.43 1.79 -8.56
N ALA A 20 5.62 1.25 -8.37
CA ALA A 20 6.86 1.76 -8.96
C ALA A 20 6.83 1.81 -10.49
N VAL A 21 6.02 0.96 -11.14
CA VAL A 21 5.87 1.01 -12.61
C VAL A 21 5.04 2.20 -13.10
N ASP A 22 4.22 2.83 -12.24
CA ASP A 22 3.48 4.04 -12.58
C ASP A 22 4.18 5.31 -12.11
N VAL A 23 4.86 5.24 -10.95
CA VAL A 23 5.61 6.37 -10.40
C VAL A 23 6.87 5.89 -9.66
N PRO A 24 8.07 6.36 -10.03
CA PRO A 24 9.31 5.97 -9.37
C PRO A 24 9.33 6.27 -7.87
N ALA A 25 9.96 5.39 -7.08
CA ALA A 25 9.97 5.46 -5.62
C ALA A 25 10.46 6.79 -5.03
N ARG A 26 11.42 7.44 -5.69
CA ARG A 26 11.94 8.78 -5.29
C ARG A 26 10.86 9.87 -5.20
N HIS A 27 9.71 9.67 -5.82
CA HIS A 27 8.61 10.64 -5.85
C HIS A 27 7.51 10.35 -4.83
N TRP A 28 7.57 9.21 -4.11
CA TRP A 28 6.48 8.78 -3.24
C TRP A 28 6.28 9.68 -2.00
N ALA A 29 7.35 10.27 -1.45
CA ALA A 29 7.22 11.21 -0.34
C ALA A 29 6.43 12.46 -0.72
N GLY A 30 6.76 13.06 -1.88
CA GLY A 30 5.99 14.18 -2.43
C GLY A 30 4.54 13.80 -2.73
N LEU A 31 4.30 12.59 -3.26
CA LEU A 31 2.94 12.10 -3.47
C LEU A 31 2.17 11.92 -2.18
N ALA A 32 2.79 11.39 -1.13
CA ALA A 32 2.14 11.20 0.16
C ALA A 32 1.70 12.57 0.73
N ARG A 33 2.60 13.56 0.68
CA ARG A 33 2.32 14.94 1.11
C ARG A 33 1.12 15.57 0.41
N ASN A 34 0.88 15.23 -0.85
CA ASN A 34 -0.21 15.81 -1.64
C ASN A 34 -1.48 14.96 -1.62
N LEU A 35 -1.37 13.65 -1.87
CA LEU A 35 -2.52 12.76 -2.03
C LEU A 35 -3.16 12.33 -0.73
N CYS A 36 -2.40 12.20 0.36
CA CYS A 36 -2.97 11.82 1.65
C CYS A 36 -3.76 12.96 2.32
N GLN A 37 -3.66 14.19 1.81
CA GLN A 37 -4.38 15.34 2.38
C GLN A 37 -5.90 15.21 2.16
N PRO A 38 -6.73 15.27 3.21
CA PRO A 38 -8.19 15.11 3.09
C PRO A 38 -8.86 16.21 2.26
N THR A 39 -8.32 17.43 2.29
CA THR A 39 -8.97 18.62 1.70
C THR A 39 -8.54 18.91 0.27
N ARG A 40 -7.40 18.36 -0.18
CA ARG A 40 -6.79 18.68 -1.48
C ARG A 40 -6.37 17.44 -2.28
N GLY A 41 -6.28 16.29 -1.63
CA GLY A 41 -5.93 15.01 -2.23
C GLY A 41 -7.07 14.00 -2.13
N ALA A 42 -6.71 12.73 -2.18
CA ALA A 42 -7.62 11.61 -2.02
C ALA A 42 -7.96 11.32 -0.54
N GLY A 43 -7.16 11.84 0.40
CA GLY A 43 -7.27 11.59 1.82
C GLY A 43 -6.87 10.16 2.19
N ALA A 44 -5.84 9.96 3.01
CA ALA A 44 -5.51 8.66 3.58
C ALA A 44 -4.54 8.81 4.74
N ASP A 45 -4.49 7.80 5.60
CA ASP A 45 -3.54 7.78 6.71
C ASP A 45 -2.13 7.40 6.22
N VAL A 46 -2.06 6.47 5.24
CA VAL A 46 -0.79 5.93 4.75
C VAL A 46 -0.80 5.82 3.22
N LEU A 47 0.27 6.28 2.58
CA LEU A 47 0.63 5.91 1.21
C LEU A 47 1.54 4.69 1.23
N VAL A 48 1.16 3.65 0.51
CA VAL A 48 1.90 2.40 0.36
C VAL A 48 2.44 2.32 -1.06
N GLY A 49 3.74 2.56 -1.22
CA GLY A 49 4.45 2.32 -2.46
C GLY A 49 4.89 0.87 -2.57
N MET A 50 4.70 0.27 -3.74
CA MET A 50 5.04 -1.13 -4.01
C MET A 50 6.03 -1.28 -5.15
N VAL A 51 7.03 -2.14 -4.95
CA VAL A 51 7.96 -2.60 -5.98
C VAL A 51 7.78 -4.10 -6.17
N HIS A 52 7.47 -4.54 -7.39
CA HIS A 52 7.40 -5.98 -7.71
C HIS A 52 8.82 -6.53 -7.85
N THR A 53 9.18 -7.51 -7.02
CA THR A 53 10.53 -8.13 -7.01
C THR A 53 10.52 -9.55 -7.59
N GLY A 54 9.40 -9.98 -8.17
CA GLY A 54 9.24 -11.25 -8.91
C GLY A 54 8.42 -12.30 -8.16
N GLN A 55 7.74 -13.17 -8.92
CA GLN A 55 7.00 -14.35 -8.43
C GLN A 55 6.06 -14.07 -7.23
N GLY A 56 5.24 -13.02 -7.30
CA GLY A 56 4.32 -12.67 -6.21
C GLY A 56 5.00 -12.08 -4.97
N ARG A 57 6.26 -11.63 -5.08
CA ARG A 57 7.01 -10.96 -4.02
C ARG A 57 7.08 -9.46 -4.27
N PHE A 58 6.85 -8.67 -3.22
CA PHE A 58 6.83 -7.21 -3.30
C PHE A 58 7.55 -6.57 -2.12
N ASP A 59 8.33 -5.53 -2.41
CA ASP A 59 8.83 -4.63 -1.38
C ASP A 59 7.84 -3.47 -1.21
N LEU A 60 7.55 -3.11 0.04
CA LEU A 60 6.67 -2.03 0.43
C LEU A 60 7.45 -0.87 1.05
N SER A 61 7.04 0.35 0.74
CA SER A 61 7.41 1.56 1.47
C SER A 61 6.14 2.24 1.96
N CYS A 62 6.04 2.45 3.26
CA CYS A 62 4.86 3.04 3.90
C CYS A 62 5.20 4.45 4.36
N LEU A 63 4.41 5.43 3.93
CA LEU A 63 4.65 6.85 4.17
C LEU A 63 3.39 7.47 4.78
N GLY A 64 3.56 8.26 5.84
CA GLY A 64 2.49 9.12 6.36
C GLY A 64 2.16 10.26 5.39
N GLY A 65 1.08 10.98 5.66
CA GLY A 65 0.67 12.15 4.87
C GLY A 65 1.63 13.35 4.94
N ASP A 66 2.67 13.27 5.76
CA ASP A 66 3.81 14.19 5.81
C ASP A 66 5.00 13.75 4.93
N GLY A 67 4.90 12.58 4.29
CA GLY A 67 5.95 11.98 3.47
C GLY A 67 7.01 11.24 4.27
N VAL A 68 6.87 11.13 5.60
CA VAL A 68 7.81 10.41 6.47
C VAL A 68 7.48 8.93 6.51
N THR A 69 8.50 8.08 6.58
CA THR A 69 8.31 6.63 6.71
C THR A 69 7.60 6.27 8.01
N VAL A 70 6.55 5.45 7.87
CA VAL A 70 5.80 4.88 8.99
C VAL A 70 5.94 3.35 9.01
N PRO A 71 5.82 2.68 10.17
CA PRO A 71 5.89 1.24 10.24
C PRO A 71 4.79 0.56 9.41
N ALA A 72 5.14 -0.52 8.72
CA ALA A 72 4.14 -1.37 8.08
C ALA A 72 3.39 -2.18 9.14
N THR A 73 2.07 -2.25 9.01
CA THR A 73 1.21 -3.04 9.89
C THR A 73 0.54 -4.18 9.12
N VAL A 74 -0.14 -5.09 9.82
CA VAL A 74 -0.97 -6.12 9.19
C VAL A 74 -2.09 -5.50 8.34
N TRP A 75 -2.62 -4.33 8.72
CA TRP A 75 -3.62 -3.58 7.94
C TRP A 75 -3.02 -3.08 6.63
N THR A 76 -1.82 -2.52 6.70
CA THR A 76 -1.07 -2.04 5.53
C THR A 76 -0.73 -3.18 4.56
N ALA A 77 -0.28 -4.32 5.09
CA ALA A 77 -0.01 -5.52 4.31
C ALA A 77 -1.28 -6.06 3.62
N ALA A 78 -2.42 -6.05 4.33
CA ALA A 78 -3.69 -6.50 3.76
C ALA A 78 -4.17 -5.60 2.62
N ALA A 79 -4.11 -4.27 2.80
CA ALA A 79 -4.45 -3.31 1.76
C ALA A 79 -3.54 -3.50 0.52
N ALA A 80 -2.23 -3.60 0.72
CA ALA A 80 -1.28 -3.85 -0.37
C ALA A 80 -1.61 -5.14 -1.14
N ALA A 81 -1.91 -6.25 -0.44
CA ALA A 81 -2.23 -7.53 -1.08
C ALA A 81 -3.50 -7.46 -1.94
N VAL A 82 -4.53 -6.74 -1.51
CA VAL A 82 -5.75 -6.54 -2.31
C VAL A 82 -5.48 -5.72 -3.57
N ALA A 83 -4.68 -4.66 -3.46
CA ALA A 83 -4.25 -3.89 -4.63
C ALA A 83 -3.43 -4.75 -5.61
N ILE A 84 -2.53 -5.59 -5.08
CA ILE A 84 -1.72 -6.53 -5.89
C ILE A 84 -2.61 -7.55 -6.59
N ARG A 85 -3.57 -8.16 -5.90
CA ARG A 85 -4.52 -9.11 -6.51
C ARG A 85 -5.30 -8.45 -7.64
N ARG A 86 -5.81 -7.25 -7.44
CA ARG A 86 -6.58 -6.51 -8.46
C ARG A 86 -5.73 -6.23 -9.69
N ARG A 87 -4.45 -5.87 -9.49
CA ARG A 87 -3.55 -5.47 -10.58
C ARG A 87 -2.90 -6.65 -11.31
N TYR A 88 -2.52 -7.69 -10.58
CA TYR A 88 -1.66 -8.77 -11.08
C TYR A 88 -2.30 -10.17 -10.98
N GLY A 89 -3.46 -10.30 -10.33
CA GLY A 89 -4.16 -11.58 -10.17
C GLY A 89 -3.61 -12.50 -9.08
N TYR A 90 -2.56 -12.11 -8.34
CA TYR A 90 -2.01 -12.94 -7.27
C TYR A 90 -3.00 -13.12 -6.12
N GLN A 91 -3.30 -14.38 -5.77
CA GLN A 91 -4.14 -14.73 -4.62
C GLN A 91 -3.35 -14.92 -3.33
N ALA A 92 -2.03 -15.12 -3.44
CA ALA A 92 -1.11 -15.18 -2.32
C ALA A 92 0.18 -14.44 -2.69
N VAL A 93 0.71 -13.67 -1.75
CA VAL A 93 1.88 -12.80 -1.95
C VAL A 93 2.78 -12.82 -0.74
N ARG A 94 4.07 -12.56 -0.98
CA ARG A 94 5.04 -12.27 0.08
C ARG A 94 5.41 -10.81 0.01
N LEU A 95 5.20 -10.10 1.10
CA LEU A 95 5.49 -8.68 1.21
C LEU A 95 6.66 -8.49 2.16
N ARG A 96 7.55 -7.57 1.83
CA ARG A 96 8.62 -7.14 2.73
C ARG A 96 8.51 -5.64 2.93
N ALA A 97 8.58 -5.19 4.18
CA ALA A 97 8.60 -3.79 4.52
C ALA A 97 9.68 -3.59 5.58
N ASP A 98 10.77 -2.91 5.22
CA ASP A 98 11.95 -2.79 6.07
C ASP A 98 12.45 -4.18 6.55
N HIS A 99 12.50 -4.43 7.86
CA HIS A 99 12.92 -5.70 8.46
C HIS A 99 11.76 -6.69 8.67
N LEU A 100 10.53 -6.32 8.30
CA LEU A 100 9.33 -7.14 8.45
C LEU A 100 9.01 -7.89 7.15
N ALA A 101 8.59 -9.14 7.29
CA ALA A 101 8.03 -9.94 6.20
C ALA A 101 6.56 -10.24 6.50
N PHE A 102 5.74 -10.37 5.47
CA PHE A 102 4.35 -10.79 5.58
C PHE A 102 4.04 -11.82 4.51
N GLU A 103 3.40 -12.92 4.90
CA GLU A 103 2.72 -13.80 3.97
C GLU A 103 1.24 -13.48 3.99
N VAL A 104 0.68 -13.16 2.83
CA VAL A 104 -0.70 -12.67 2.73
C VAL A 104 -1.45 -13.46 1.68
N SER A 105 -2.64 -13.94 2.03
CA SER A 105 -3.57 -14.56 1.09
C SER A 105 -4.86 -13.76 1.00
N VAL A 106 -5.45 -13.71 -0.19
CA VAL A 106 -6.63 -12.90 -0.50
C VAL A 106 -7.69 -13.78 -1.17
N ALA A 107 -8.83 -13.93 -0.51
CA ALA A 107 -10.01 -14.65 -1.00
C ALA A 107 -11.21 -13.70 -1.03
N GLY A 108 -11.53 -13.14 -2.20
CA GLY A 108 -12.61 -12.15 -2.28
C GLY A 108 -12.22 -10.84 -1.58
N GLN A 109 -12.97 -10.46 -0.53
CA GLN A 109 -12.68 -9.30 0.31
C GLN A 109 -12.02 -9.68 1.65
N ASP A 110 -11.90 -10.98 1.93
CA ASP A 110 -11.22 -11.50 3.11
C ASP A 110 -9.73 -11.68 2.84
N VAL A 111 -8.93 -11.11 3.73
CA VAL A 111 -7.47 -11.16 3.66
C VAL A 111 -6.95 -11.82 4.92
N ARG A 112 -6.02 -12.75 4.76
CA ARG A 112 -5.31 -13.36 5.89
C ARG A 112 -3.85 -12.95 5.85
N VAL A 113 -3.36 -12.37 6.94
CA VAL A 113 -1.99 -11.86 7.05
C VAL A 113 -1.23 -12.62 8.14
N HIS A 114 -0.10 -13.20 7.77
CA HIS A 114 0.87 -13.78 8.68
C HIS A 114 2.12 -12.89 8.70
N PRO A 115 2.36 -12.11 9.76
CA PRO A 115 3.65 -11.44 9.94
C PRO A 115 4.73 -12.50 10.18
N GLY A 116 5.83 -12.42 9.42
CA GLY A 116 7.00 -13.27 9.55
C GLY A 116 8.04 -12.69 10.50
N GLY A 117 8.81 -13.57 11.16
CA GLY A 117 9.80 -13.23 12.19
C GLY A 117 9.39 -13.71 13.60
N HIS A 118 10.18 -13.43 14.63
CA HIS A 118 9.92 -13.78 16.04
C HIS A 118 8.62 -13.16 16.63
N GLN A 119 7.83 -12.47 15.81
CA GLN A 119 6.47 -12.04 16.10
C GLN A 119 5.44 -13.09 15.64
N SER A 120 5.71 -14.38 15.90
CA SER A 120 4.64 -15.37 15.93
C SER A 120 3.57 -14.84 16.87
N ALA A 121 2.44 -14.39 16.34
CA ALA A 121 1.34 -13.87 17.12
C ALA A 121 0.70 -15.06 17.86
N PRO A 122 0.98 -15.28 19.15
CA PRO A 122 0.51 -16.49 19.85
C PRO A 122 -1.02 -16.50 19.91
N ASP A 123 -1.61 -15.31 19.94
CA ASP A 123 -3.05 -15.07 19.97
C ASP A 123 -3.72 -15.24 18.59
N HIS A 124 -2.94 -15.31 17.51
CA HIS A 124 -3.42 -15.45 16.13
C HIS A 124 -2.62 -16.53 15.37
N PRO A 125 -2.72 -17.81 15.79
CA PRO A 125 -1.95 -18.91 15.18
C PRO A 125 -2.28 -19.12 13.70
N ASP A 126 -3.51 -18.82 13.29
CA ASP A 126 -3.96 -18.88 11.90
C ASP A 126 -3.75 -17.57 11.13
N GLY A 127 -3.01 -16.62 11.70
CA GLY A 127 -2.84 -15.27 11.14
C GLY A 127 -4.02 -14.35 11.41
N TRP A 128 -3.86 -13.09 11.04
CA TRP A 128 -4.88 -12.06 11.20
C TRP A 128 -5.88 -12.13 10.05
N GLN A 129 -7.16 -12.28 10.36
CA GLN A 129 -8.23 -12.12 9.38
C GLN A 129 -8.65 -10.65 9.31
N ILE A 130 -8.55 -10.09 8.12
CA ILE A 130 -8.68 -8.65 7.86
C ILE A 130 -9.67 -8.46 6.71
N SER A 131 -10.76 -7.75 6.99
CA SER A 131 -11.65 -7.27 5.92
C SER A 131 -11.07 -6.01 5.31
N VAL A 132 -10.93 -6.00 3.98
CA VAL A 132 -10.46 -4.84 3.22
C VAL A 132 -11.57 -4.36 2.30
N ARG A 133 -11.97 -3.11 2.48
CA ARG A 133 -12.95 -2.44 1.64
C ARG A 133 -12.23 -1.66 0.54
N TYR A 134 -12.63 -1.92 -0.70
CA TYR A 134 -12.24 -1.06 -1.80
C TYR A 134 -13.05 0.24 -1.80
N VAL A 135 -12.37 1.37 -1.98
CA VAL A 135 -13.02 2.69 -2.02
C VAL A 135 -13.10 3.19 -3.47
N PHE A 136 -11.96 3.43 -4.12
CA PHE A 136 -11.91 3.84 -5.54
C PHE A 136 -10.52 3.65 -6.17
N ASP A 137 -10.47 3.74 -7.50
CA ASP A 137 -9.25 3.82 -8.31
C ASP A 137 -9.06 5.29 -8.71
N GLY A 138 -7.85 5.81 -8.57
CA GLY A 138 -7.48 7.16 -8.93
C GLY A 138 -6.42 7.20 -10.01
N GLU A 139 -6.48 8.24 -10.83
CA GLU A 139 -5.50 8.51 -11.88
C GLU A 139 -5.18 10.01 -11.92
N ILE A 140 -3.89 10.34 -11.94
CA ILE A 140 -3.41 11.71 -12.15
C ILE A 140 -2.76 11.75 -13.53
N ALA A 141 -3.43 12.45 -14.45
CA ALA A 141 -2.87 12.73 -15.77
C ALA A 141 -1.78 13.81 -15.64
N HIS A 142 -0.52 13.41 -15.82
CA HIS A 142 0.60 14.34 -15.70
C HIS A 142 0.75 15.14 -17.02
N HIS A 143 -0.06 16.19 -17.16
CA HIS A 143 0.04 17.20 -18.23
C HIS A 143 0.70 18.53 -17.79
N ALA A 144 1.01 18.69 -16.49
CA ALA A 144 1.71 19.86 -15.94
C ALA A 144 3.18 19.55 -15.62
N PRO A 145 4.11 20.54 -15.59
CA PRO A 145 5.49 20.32 -15.17
C PRO A 145 5.52 19.68 -13.77
N ALA A 146 6.43 18.74 -13.56
CA ALA A 146 6.53 17.90 -12.34
C ALA A 146 6.76 18.70 -11.04
N SER A 147 6.89 20.02 -11.10
CA SER A 147 7.17 20.89 -9.96
C SER A 147 6.07 20.89 -8.92
N ASP A 148 4.78 20.79 -9.29
CA ASP A 148 3.71 21.10 -8.34
C ASP A 148 3.24 19.90 -7.50
N LEU A 149 3.47 18.67 -7.98
CA LEU A 149 3.10 17.43 -7.29
C LEU A 149 4.23 16.85 -6.42
N PHE A 150 5.47 17.33 -6.62
CA PHE A 150 6.65 16.81 -5.93
C PHE A 150 7.50 17.91 -5.28
N ALA A 151 7.02 19.17 -5.23
CA ALA A 151 7.68 20.22 -4.49
C ALA A 151 7.81 19.86 -3.00
N ASP A 152 8.99 20.12 -2.47
CA ASP A 152 9.31 20.03 -1.04
C ASP A 152 8.64 21.12 -0.22
#